data_AF-A0A2G9Y417-F1
#
_entry.id   AF-A0A2G9Y417-F1
#
_cell.length_a   1.000
_cell.length_b   1.000
_cell.length_c   1.000
_cell.angle_alpha   90.00
_cell.angle_beta   90.00
_cell.angle_gamma   90.00
#
_symmetry.space_group_name_H-M   'P 1'
#
loop_
_entity.id
_entity.type
_entity.pdbx_description
1 polymer ?
#
loop_
_entity_poly.entity_id
_entity_poly.type
_entity_poly.pdbx_seq_one_letter_code
_entity_poly.pdbx_strand_id
1 'polypeptide(L)'
;MFLIIAWSTLILVIAVFTILVAKTFVMVPESATSSILFIFLAVLFGLGVYRMNYPLGIITIVGVAILFGCVGLGLLFPLKLKLMIWIIILMVYVFIASVTPVWLLLQPRDYLNSFLLYTLIFAAILGIVFTNPTIHLSAFTTFQTSQGALFPLLFVTVACGAVSGFHSLVASGTTAKQLDKETDAWFIGYGGMLIEGMLAVIALIVAASLTSERFREYLGSSGGGPIALFSECIGS
;
A
#
# COMPACT_ATOMS: atom_id res chain seq x y z
N MET A 1 -25.06 0.02 18.09
CA MET A 1 -23.66 -0.22 18.50
C MET A 1 -22.71 -0.44 17.32
N PHE A 2 -23.02 -1.33 16.36
CA PHE A 2 -22.17 -1.57 15.19
C PHE A 2 -21.78 -0.31 14.39
N LEU A 3 -22.74 0.56 14.05
CA LEU A 3 -22.47 1.79 13.30
C LEU A 3 -21.52 2.76 14.00
N ILE A 4 -21.58 2.84 15.34
CA ILE A 4 -20.68 3.69 16.13
C ILE A 4 -19.25 3.16 16.06
N ILE A 5 -19.09 1.83 16.17
CA ILE A 5 -17.79 1.18 16.06
C ILE A 5 -17.22 1.36 14.65
N ALA A 6 -18.03 1.16 13.62
CA ALA A 6 -17.62 1.36 12.23
C ALA A 6 -17.18 2.81 11.98
N TRP A 7 -17.98 3.79 12.43
CA TRP A 7 -17.65 5.20 12.29
C TRP A 7 -16.36 5.58 13.02
N SER A 8 -16.18 5.17 14.28
CA SER A 8 -14.96 5.43 15.04
C SER A 8 -13.72 4.77 14.40
N THR A 9 -13.88 3.55 13.87
CA THR A 9 -12.79 2.83 13.19
C THR A 9 -12.37 3.55 11.92
N LEU A 10 -13.32 4.04 11.12
CA LEU A 10 -13.02 4.80 9.90
C LEU A 10 -12.27 6.11 10.21
N ILE A 11 -12.62 6.81 11.29
CA ILE A 11 -11.88 8.02 11.71
C ILE A 11 -10.45 7.67 12.09
N LEU A 12 -10.25 6.61 12.89
CA LEU A 12 -8.92 6.17 13.29
C LEU A 12 -8.06 5.80 12.08
N VAL A 13 -8.64 5.06 11.13
CA VAL A 13 -7.96 4.63 9.90
C VAL A 13 -7.55 5.83 9.07
N ILE A 14 -8.46 6.78 8.82
CA ILE A 14 -8.13 8.00 8.07
C ILE A 14 -7.01 8.77 8.78
N ALA A 15 -7.06 8.91 10.10
CA ALA A 15 -6.03 9.61 10.87
C ALA A 15 -4.66 8.92 10.77
N VAL A 16 -4.60 7.60 10.99
CA VAL A 16 -3.37 6.80 10.96
C VAL A 16 -2.75 6.80 9.56
N PHE A 17 -3.53 6.53 8.52
CA PHE A 17 -2.98 6.53 7.15
C PHE A 17 -2.58 7.93 6.69
N THR A 18 -3.30 8.98 7.08
CA THR A 18 -2.92 10.36 6.74
C THR A 18 -1.55 10.72 7.31
N ILE A 19 -1.29 10.42 8.58
CA ILE A 19 0.03 10.72 9.17
C ILE A 19 1.14 9.85 8.59
N LEU A 20 0.87 8.57 8.30
CA LEU A 20 1.85 7.67 7.69
C LEU A 20 2.25 8.12 6.29
N VAL A 21 1.27 8.45 5.43
CA VAL A 21 1.53 8.95 4.08
C VAL A 21 2.21 10.32 4.12
N ALA A 22 1.76 11.24 4.98
CA ALA A 22 2.39 12.56 5.12
C ALA A 22 3.86 12.46 5.55
N LYS A 23 4.19 11.59 6.51
CA LYS A 23 5.58 11.33 6.92
C LYS A 23 6.40 10.74 5.78
N THR A 24 5.83 9.79 5.04
CA THR A 24 6.50 9.19 3.88
C THR A 24 6.81 10.23 2.81
N PHE A 25 5.89 11.16 2.51
CA PHE A 25 6.11 12.23 1.55
C PHE A 25 7.13 13.28 1.99
N VAL A 26 7.32 13.48 3.30
CA VAL A 26 8.39 14.33 3.82
C VAL A 26 9.75 13.65 3.69
N MET A 27 9.79 12.33 3.90
CA MET A 27 11.01 11.52 3.87
C MET A 27 11.49 11.21 2.46
N VAL A 28 10.54 10.90 1.58
CA VAL A 28 10.74 10.53 0.17
C VAL A 28 9.86 11.45 -0.69
N PRO A 29 10.29 12.71 -0.93
CA PRO A 29 9.52 13.69 -1.67
C PRO A 29 9.20 13.28 -3.12
N GLU A 30 9.99 12.39 -3.70
CA GLU A 30 9.82 11.83 -5.04
C GLU A 30 8.52 11.03 -5.16
N SER A 31 8.15 10.31 -4.10
CA SER A 31 6.89 9.56 -4.00
C SER A 31 5.69 10.50 -3.99
N ALA A 32 5.82 11.68 -3.40
CA ALA A 32 4.77 12.66 -3.31
C ALA A 32 4.43 13.25 -4.70
N THR A 33 5.45 13.64 -5.46
CA THR A 33 5.29 14.10 -6.85
C THR A 33 4.68 13.01 -7.73
N SER A 34 5.20 11.79 -7.64
CA SER A 34 4.68 10.63 -8.39
C SER A 34 3.20 10.40 -8.09
N SER A 35 2.80 10.52 -6.82
CA SER A 35 1.41 10.33 -6.39
C SER A 35 0.45 11.37 -6.95
N ILE A 36 0.86 12.65 -7.01
CA ILE A 36 0.04 13.72 -7.60
C ILE A 36 -0.14 13.50 -9.11
N LEU A 37 0.94 13.19 -9.82
CA LEU A 37 0.89 12.87 -11.25
C LEU A 37 0.00 11.65 -11.51
N PHE A 38 0.06 10.66 -10.62
CA PHE A 38 -0.74 9.46 -10.74
C PHE A 38 -2.25 9.72 -10.53
N ILE A 39 -2.63 10.62 -9.62
CA ILE A 39 -4.04 11.04 -9.47
C ILE A 39 -4.56 11.64 -10.78
N PHE A 40 -3.76 12.49 -11.44
CA PHE A 40 -4.13 13.07 -12.72
C PHE A 40 -4.26 12.01 -13.82
N LEU A 41 -3.29 11.08 -13.90
CA LEU A 41 -3.32 9.95 -14.82
C LEU A 41 -4.56 9.07 -14.61
N ALA A 42 -4.91 8.76 -13.37
CA ALA A 42 -6.08 7.93 -13.05
C ALA A 42 -7.38 8.57 -13.55
N VAL A 43 -7.54 9.88 -13.39
CA VAL A 43 -8.70 10.62 -13.91
C VAL A 43 -8.75 10.57 -15.45
N LEU A 44 -7.62 10.79 -16.12
CA LEU A 44 -7.54 10.69 -17.58
C LEU A 44 -7.85 9.28 -18.08
N PHE A 45 -7.31 8.26 -17.41
CA PHE A 45 -7.58 6.86 -17.71
C PHE A 45 -9.07 6.53 -17.56
N GLY A 46 -9.68 6.92 -16.44
CA GLY A 46 -11.10 6.73 -16.19
C GLY A 46 -11.98 7.39 -17.24
N LEU A 47 -11.68 8.63 -17.62
CA LEU A 47 -12.39 9.31 -18.71
C LEU A 47 -12.18 8.61 -20.05
N GLY A 48 -10.97 8.14 -20.35
CA GLY A 48 -10.65 7.45 -21.58
C GLY A 48 -11.40 6.12 -21.76
N VAL A 49 -11.48 5.32 -20.69
CA VAL A 49 -12.23 4.05 -20.69
C VAL A 49 -13.73 4.30 -20.75
N TYR A 50 -14.27 5.06 -19.78
CA TYR A 50 -15.72 5.10 -19.55
C TYR A 50 -16.47 6.15 -20.38
N ARG A 51 -15.80 7.23 -20.80
CA ARG A 51 -16.45 8.32 -21.56
C ARG A 51 -16.07 8.30 -23.03
N MET A 52 -14.80 7.99 -23.34
CA MET A 52 -14.30 7.95 -24.72
C MET A 52 -14.38 6.56 -25.35
N ASN A 53 -14.75 5.52 -24.57
CA ASN A 53 -14.89 4.14 -25.04
C ASN A 53 -13.63 3.58 -25.72
N TYR A 54 -12.44 3.98 -25.27
CA TYR A 54 -11.22 3.36 -25.74
C TYR A 54 -11.14 1.89 -25.29
N PRO A 55 -10.62 0.97 -26.14
CA PRO A 55 -10.49 -0.43 -25.77
C PRO A 55 -9.53 -0.58 -24.59
N LEU A 56 -9.97 -1.32 -23.57
CA LEU A 56 -9.27 -1.47 -22.28
C LEU A 56 -7.81 -1.90 -22.46
N GLY A 57 -7.53 -2.86 -23.35
CA GLY A 57 -6.16 -3.35 -23.54
C GLY A 57 -5.16 -2.27 -23.97
N ILE A 58 -5.53 -1.40 -24.91
CA ILE A 58 -4.64 -0.35 -25.44
C ILE A 58 -4.43 0.73 -24.38
N ILE A 59 -5.51 1.18 -23.76
CA ILE A 59 -5.42 2.23 -22.75
C ILE A 59 -4.70 1.76 -21.48
N THR A 60 -4.79 0.47 -21.12
CA THR A 60 -4.00 -0.14 -20.04
C THR A 60 -2.50 -0.11 -20.35
N ILE A 61 -2.08 -0.52 -21.55
CA ILE A 61 -0.66 -0.50 -21.93
C ILE A 61 -0.11 0.93 -21.87
N VAL A 62 -0.85 1.89 -22.45
CA VAL A 62 -0.47 3.31 -22.42
C VAL A 62 -0.49 3.84 -20.98
N GLY A 63 -1.50 3.53 -20.19
CA GLY A 63 -1.65 3.95 -18.81
C GLY A 63 -0.51 3.45 -17.93
N VAL A 64 -0.12 2.18 -18.06
CA VAL A 64 1.01 1.60 -17.34
C VAL A 64 2.34 2.22 -17.79
N ALA A 65 2.53 2.46 -19.09
CA ALA A 65 3.72 3.14 -19.59
C ALA A 65 3.85 4.58 -19.02
N ILE A 66 2.75 5.34 -19.02
CA ILE A 66 2.72 6.69 -18.42
C ILE A 66 2.93 6.60 -16.91
N LEU A 67 2.39 5.58 -16.24
CA LEU A 67 2.57 5.38 -14.80
C LEU A 67 4.06 5.22 -14.43
N PHE A 68 4.82 4.40 -15.16
CA PHE A 68 6.28 4.33 -14.95
C PHE A 68 6.97 5.65 -15.28
N GLY A 69 6.47 6.37 -16.30
CA GLY A 69 6.90 7.74 -16.59
C GLY A 69 6.66 8.71 -15.42
N CYS A 70 5.52 8.62 -14.74
CA CYS A 70 5.19 9.43 -13.56
C CYS A 70 6.15 9.16 -12.41
N VAL A 71 6.52 7.89 -12.19
CA VAL A 71 7.54 7.51 -11.19
C VAL A 71 8.90 8.14 -11.55
N GLY A 72 9.33 8.00 -12.81
CA GLY A 72 10.58 8.61 -13.28
C GLY A 72 10.60 10.13 -13.17
N LEU A 73 9.50 10.80 -13.51
CA LEU A 73 9.35 12.25 -13.35
C LEU A 73 9.33 12.67 -11.87
N GLY A 74 8.75 11.85 -11.00
CA GLY A 74 8.78 12.11 -9.56
C GLY A 74 10.19 12.10 -8.98
N LEU A 75 11.07 11.23 -9.47
CA LEU A 75 12.49 11.21 -9.10
C LEU A 75 13.23 12.49 -9.53
N LEU A 76 12.84 13.10 -10.66
CA LEU A 76 13.48 14.32 -11.18
C LEU A 76 12.98 15.60 -10.50
N PHE A 77 11.71 15.63 -10.08
CA PHE A 77 11.08 16.81 -9.48
C PHE A 77 10.54 16.52 -8.07
N PRO A 78 11.40 16.33 -7.06
CA PRO A 78 10.98 16.05 -5.69
C PRO A 78 10.25 17.25 -5.07
N LEU A 79 8.99 17.05 -4.67
CA LEU A 79 8.17 18.10 -4.08
C LEU A 79 8.30 18.11 -2.55
N LYS A 80 9.17 19.00 -2.05
CA LYS A 80 9.47 19.13 -0.62
C LYS A 80 8.51 20.11 0.06
N LEU A 81 7.58 19.57 0.85
CA LEU A 81 6.69 20.35 1.71
C LEU A 81 6.80 19.90 3.16
N LYS A 82 6.37 20.79 4.08
CA LYS A 82 6.30 20.48 5.52
C LYS A 82 5.17 19.49 5.80
N LEU A 83 5.36 18.66 6.82
CA LEU A 83 4.39 17.64 7.26
C LEU A 83 2.97 18.19 7.43
N MET A 84 2.79 19.33 8.09
CA MET A 84 1.46 19.91 8.32
C MET A 84 0.76 20.32 7.02
N ILE A 85 1.51 20.74 6.00
CA ILE A 85 0.95 21.09 4.70
C ILE A 85 0.46 19.82 4.01
N TRP A 86 1.24 18.73 4.07
CA TRP A 86 0.83 17.44 3.51
C TRP A 86 -0.43 16.88 4.17
N ILE A 87 -0.55 16.97 5.49
CA ILE A 87 -1.78 16.53 6.20
C ILE A 87 -3.00 17.28 5.64
N ILE A 88 -2.92 18.60 5.50
CA ILE A 88 -4.04 19.40 4.98
C ILE A 88 -4.38 18.99 3.54
N ILE A 89 -3.38 18.86 2.67
CA ILE A 89 -3.57 18.45 1.26
C ILE A 89 -4.24 17.07 1.19
N LEU A 90 -3.75 16.10 1.97
CA LEU A 90 -4.28 14.73 1.99
C LEU A 90 -5.72 14.70 2.50
N MET A 91 -6.05 15.47 3.54
CA MET A 91 -7.42 15.55 4.06
C MET A 91 -8.40 16.13 3.02
N VAL A 92 -8.01 17.19 2.32
CA VAL A 92 -8.80 17.76 1.22
C VAL A 92 -8.96 16.74 0.09
N TYR A 93 -7.88 16.05 -0.28
CA TYR A 93 -7.92 15.01 -1.32
C TYR A 93 -8.86 13.86 -0.94
N VAL A 94 -8.78 13.33 0.29
CA VAL A 94 -9.64 12.24 0.76
C VAL A 94 -11.10 12.65 0.72
N PHE A 95 -11.43 13.89 1.10
CA PHE A 95 -12.78 14.42 0.98
C PHE A 95 -13.25 14.42 -0.48
N ILE A 96 -12.48 14.98 -1.41
CA ILE A 96 -12.81 15.01 -2.84
C ILE A 96 -12.98 13.57 -3.39
N ALA A 97 -12.04 12.69 -3.08
CA ALA A 97 -12.07 11.29 -3.53
C ALA A 97 -13.30 10.53 -3.01
N SER A 98 -13.78 10.85 -1.80
CA SER A 98 -14.97 10.20 -1.22
C SER A 98 -16.29 10.59 -1.88
N VAL A 99 -16.36 11.79 -2.47
CA VAL A 99 -17.57 12.32 -3.14
C VAL A 99 -17.54 12.04 -4.64
N THR A 100 -16.35 11.89 -5.22
CA THR A 100 -16.15 11.64 -6.66
C THR A 100 -16.65 10.25 -7.04
N PRO A 101 -17.26 10.07 -8.24
CA PRO A 101 -17.70 8.76 -8.71
C PRO A 101 -16.56 7.74 -8.75
N VAL A 102 -16.85 6.50 -8.34
CA VAL A 102 -15.86 5.41 -8.22
C VAL A 102 -15.11 5.16 -9.55
N TRP A 103 -15.84 5.18 -10.67
CA TRP A 103 -15.27 4.95 -12.02
C TRP A 103 -14.29 6.03 -12.49
N LEU A 104 -14.36 7.24 -11.91
CA LEU A 104 -13.56 8.37 -12.38
C LEU A 104 -12.17 8.40 -11.73
N LEU A 105 -12.08 8.07 -10.44
CA LEU A 105 -10.84 8.21 -9.69
C LEU A 105 -10.43 6.90 -9.01
N LEU A 106 -11.29 6.34 -8.15
CA LEU A 106 -10.92 5.21 -7.31
C LEU A 106 -10.61 3.96 -8.13
N GLN A 107 -11.51 3.54 -9.02
CA GLN A 107 -11.36 2.33 -9.82
C GLN A 107 -10.18 2.41 -10.82
N PRO A 108 -10.01 3.49 -11.62
CA PRO A 108 -8.83 3.67 -12.47
C PRO A 108 -7.52 3.66 -11.70
N ARG A 109 -7.48 4.35 -10.56
CA ARG A 109 -6.29 4.45 -9.72
C ARG A 109 -5.92 3.09 -9.15
N ASP A 110 -6.87 2.37 -8.57
CA ASP A 110 -6.61 1.07 -7.98
C ASP A 110 -6.18 0.06 -9.06
N TYR A 111 -6.85 0.06 -10.21
CA TYR A 111 -6.50 -0.79 -11.36
C TYR A 111 -5.06 -0.56 -11.86
N LEU A 112 -4.68 0.69 -12.12
CA LEU A 112 -3.32 1.01 -12.57
C LEU A 112 -2.27 0.70 -11.49
N ASN A 113 -2.59 0.94 -10.21
CA ASN A 113 -1.69 0.68 -9.10
C ASN A 113 -1.43 -0.82 -8.88
N SER A 114 -2.40 -1.69 -9.20
CA SER A 114 -2.21 -3.14 -9.16
C SER A 114 -1.09 -3.61 -10.08
N PHE A 115 -0.90 -3.00 -11.26
CA PHE A 115 0.22 -3.35 -12.15
C PHE A 115 1.57 -2.98 -11.55
N LEU A 116 1.67 -1.83 -10.89
CA LEU A 116 2.87 -1.43 -10.16
C LEU A 116 3.14 -2.42 -9.03
N LEU A 117 2.12 -2.77 -8.23
CA LEU A 117 2.25 -3.74 -7.14
C LEU A 117 2.74 -5.10 -7.66
N TYR A 118 2.12 -5.65 -8.71
CA TYR A 118 2.51 -6.94 -9.27
C TYR A 118 3.92 -6.90 -9.86
N THR A 119 4.30 -5.80 -10.51
CA THR A 119 5.66 -5.62 -11.04
C THR A 119 6.68 -5.60 -9.90
N LEU A 120 6.40 -4.87 -8.82
CA LEU A 120 7.29 -4.79 -7.66
C LEU A 120 7.42 -6.14 -6.93
N ILE A 121 6.31 -6.86 -6.74
CA ILE A 121 6.32 -8.20 -6.15
C ILE A 121 7.17 -9.14 -7.02
N PHE A 122 6.96 -9.14 -8.33
CA PHE A 122 7.72 -9.97 -9.26
C PHE A 122 9.21 -9.63 -9.23
N ALA A 123 9.55 -8.34 -9.27
CA ALA A 123 10.93 -7.87 -9.15
C ALA A 123 11.57 -8.26 -7.81
N ALA A 124 10.83 -8.15 -6.70
CA ALA A 124 11.30 -8.53 -5.38
C ALA A 124 11.58 -10.04 -5.27
N ILE A 125 10.71 -10.88 -5.85
CA ILE A 125 10.93 -12.33 -5.90
C ILE A 125 12.20 -12.65 -6.67
N LEU A 126 12.39 -12.04 -7.86
CA LEU A 126 13.61 -12.22 -8.64
C LEU A 126 14.84 -11.75 -7.85
N GLY A 127 14.78 -10.57 -7.23
CA GLY A 127 15.85 -10.02 -6.40
C GLY A 127 16.25 -10.99 -5.28
N ILE A 128 15.28 -11.53 -4.54
CA ILE A 128 15.54 -12.50 -3.47
C ILE A 128 16.22 -13.77 -4.01
N VAL A 129 15.74 -14.30 -5.14
CA VAL A 129 16.28 -15.54 -5.72
C VAL A 129 17.72 -15.35 -6.21
N PHE A 130 18.04 -14.20 -6.83
CA PHE A 130 19.38 -13.93 -7.35
C PHE A 130 20.37 -13.51 -6.25
N THR A 131 19.94 -12.67 -5.30
CA THR A 131 20.81 -12.19 -4.21
C THR A 131 21.04 -13.28 -3.16
N ASN A 132 20.08 -14.19 -2.96
CA ASN A 132 20.12 -15.25 -1.93
C ASN A 132 20.55 -14.70 -0.55
N PRO A 133 19.74 -13.82 0.06
CA PRO A 133 20.13 -13.14 1.27
C PRO A 133 20.33 -14.10 2.44
N THR A 134 21.44 -13.96 3.16
CA THR A 134 21.68 -14.72 4.38
C THR A 134 20.78 -14.21 5.50
N ILE A 135 20.05 -15.12 6.13
CA ILE A 135 19.19 -14.79 7.27
C ILE A 135 20.05 -14.65 8.53
N HIS A 136 20.03 -13.47 9.15
CA HIS A 136 20.82 -13.17 10.34
C HIS A 136 20.03 -13.27 11.66
N LEU A 137 18.74 -13.63 11.59
CA LEU A 137 17.89 -13.85 12.76
C LEU A 137 18.05 -15.27 13.31
N SER A 138 18.06 -15.39 14.64
CA SER A 138 17.97 -16.69 15.31
C SER A 138 16.64 -17.37 14.96
N ALA A 139 16.70 -18.63 14.50
CA ALA A 139 15.51 -19.41 14.12
C ALA A 139 14.48 -19.56 15.26
N PHE A 140 14.95 -19.49 16.50
CA PHE A 140 14.11 -19.45 17.69
C PHE A 140 14.70 -18.46 18.70
N THR A 141 13.86 -17.60 19.26
CA THR A 141 14.24 -16.68 20.33
C THR A 141 13.47 -17.01 21.61
N THR A 142 12.15 -16.80 21.62
CA THR A 142 11.30 -17.01 22.79
C THR A 142 9.81 -16.98 22.41
N PHE A 143 8.97 -17.65 23.20
CA PHE A 143 7.50 -17.53 23.13
C PHE A 143 6.95 -16.38 24.01
N GLN A 144 7.81 -15.73 24.79
CA GLN A 144 7.49 -14.58 25.65
C GLN A 144 8.25 -13.35 25.13
N THR A 145 7.51 -12.41 24.54
CA THR A 145 8.05 -11.12 24.10
C THR A 145 8.05 -10.12 25.25
N SER A 146 8.74 -8.99 25.10
CA SER A 146 8.67 -7.88 26.07
C SER A 146 7.27 -7.28 26.24
N GLN A 147 6.34 -7.60 25.32
CA GLN A 147 4.96 -7.12 25.31
C GLN A 147 3.95 -8.20 25.73
N GLY A 148 4.41 -9.40 26.09
CA GLY A 148 3.59 -10.53 26.52
C GLY A 148 3.81 -11.80 25.70
N ALA A 149 2.93 -12.78 25.88
CA ALA A 149 2.99 -14.05 25.16
C ALA A 149 2.83 -13.85 23.64
N LEU A 150 3.64 -14.56 22.86
CA LEU A 150 3.61 -14.53 21.39
C LEU A 150 2.22 -14.87 20.85
N PHE A 151 1.53 -15.81 21.51
CA PHE A 151 0.12 -16.07 21.28
C PHE A 151 -0.73 -15.40 22.36
N PRO A 152 -1.73 -14.56 22.02
CA PRO A 152 -2.26 -14.25 20.68
C PRO A 152 -1.64 -13.00 20.01
N LEU A 153 -0.60 -12.39 20.59
CA LEU A 153 -0.02 -11.12 20.12
C LEU A 153 0.35 -11.14 18.63
N LEU A 154 0.88 -12.24 18.12
CA LEU A 154 1.22 -12.44 16.72
C LEU A 154 0.00 -12.24 15.80
N PHE A 155 -1.16 -12.78 16.17
CA PHE A 155 -2.38 -12.64 15.39
C PHE A 155 -2.91 -11.20 15.42
N VAL A 156 -2.74 -10.48 16.52
CA VAL A 156 -3.17 -9.08 16.62
C VAL A 156 -2.23 -8.14 15.85
N THR A 157 -0.93 -8.43 15.87
CA THR A 157 0.12 -7.56 15.28
C THR A 157 0.34 -7.80 13.80
N VAL A 158 0.24 -9.05 13.32
CA VAL A 158 0.41 -9.41 11.90
C VAL A 158 -0.92 -9.38 11.14
N ALA A 159 -2.02 -9.82 11.76
CA ALA A 159 -3.32 -9.81 11.11
C ALA A 159 -4.09 -8.52 11.42
N CYS A 160 -3.76 -7.46 10.69
CA CYS A 160 -4.54 -6.21 10.78
C CYS A 160 -5.94 -6.34 10.16
N GLY A 161 -6.23 -7.41 9.41
CA GLY A 161 -7.43 -7.54 8.58
C GLY A 161 -8.48 -8.58 9.03
N ALA A 162 -8.05 -9.77 9.48
CA ALA A 162 -8.96 -10.91 9.69
C ALA A 162 -9.60 -10.95 11.09
N VAL A 163 -8.86 -10.60 12.14
CA VAL A 163 -9.37 -10.60 13.53
C VAL A 163 -10.03 -9.26 13.89
N SER A 164 -9.58 -8.15 13.30
CA SER A 164 -10.11 -6.80 13.53
C SER A 164 -11.41 -6.49 12.78
N GLY A 165 -11.76 -7.29 11.76
CA GLY A 165 -12.89 -7.02 10.85
C GLY A 165 -12.64 -5.90 9.84
N PHE A 166 -11.41 -5.34 9.78
CA PHE A 166 -11.10 -4.18 8.95
C PHE A 166 -11.19 -4.46 7.44
N HIS A 167 -10.65 -5.59 6.96
CA HIS A 167 -10.73 -5.94 5.54
C HIS A 167 -12.18 -6.13 5.10
N SER A 168 -13.02 -6.73 5.95
CA SER A 168 -14.46 -6.86 5.70
C SER A 168 -15.16 -5.51 5.63
N LEU A 169 -14.82 -4.56 6.52
CA LEU A 169 -15.36 -3.20 6.48
C LEU A 169 -14.98 -2.45 5.20
N VAL A 170 -13.70 -2.50 4.79
CA VAL A 170 -13.25 -1.81 3.57
C VAL A 170 -13.80 -2.48 2.31
N ALA A 171 -13.73 -3.82 2.22
CA ALA A 171 -14.24 -4.58 1.08
C ALA A 171 -15.75 -4.38 0.88
N SER A 172 -16.51 -4.19 1.96
CA SER A 172 -17.95 -3.85 1.86
C SER A 172 -18.22 -2.48 1.21
N GLY A 173 -17.26 -1.56 1.26
CA GLY A 173 -17.40 -0.20 0.74
C GLY A 173 -16.89 -0.01 -0.69
N THR A 174 -15.85 -0.75 -1.10
CA THR A 174 -15.18 -0.61 -2.40
C THR A 174 -15.39 -1.85 -3.26
N THR A 175 -14.92 -3.02 -2.83
CA THR A 175 -14.99 -4.28 -3.59
C THR A 175 -16.43 -4.65 -3.92
N ALA A 176 -17.36 -4.54 -2.96
CA ALA A 176 -18.77 -4.85 -3.19
C ALA A 176 -19.44 -4.00 -4.28
N LYS A 177 -18.91 -2.80 -4.58
CA LYS A 177 -19.41 -1.92 -5.65
C LYS A 177 -18.77 -2.18 -7.01
N GLN A 178 -17.72 -2.98 -7.06
CA GLN A 178 -16.93 -3.28 -8.26
C GLN A 178 -17.10 -4.73 -8.73
N LEU A 179 -17.75 -5.58 -7.93
CA LEU A 179 -18.10 -6.95 -8.31
C LEU A 179 -19.25 -6.95 -9.32
N ASP A 180 -19.09 -7.70 -10.41
CA ASP A 180 -20.17 -7.91 -11.38
C ASP A 180 -21.25 -8.85 -10.82
N LYS A 181 -20.85 -9.86 -10.05
CA LYS A 181 -21.74 -10.82 -9.37
C LYS A 181 -21.13 -11.31 -8.06
N GLU A 182 -21.98 -11.75 -7.13
CA GLU A 182 -21.58 -12.21 -5.80
C GLU A 182 -20.62 -13.41 -5.84
N THR A 183 -20.77 -14.30 -6.84
CA THR A 183 -19.88 -15.47 -6.98
C THR A 183 -18.43 -15.09 -7.27
N ASP A 184 -18.16 -13.89 -7.80
CA ASP A 184 -16.80 -13.41 -8.02
C ASP A 184 -16.11 -12.98 -6.71
N ALA A 185 -16.88 -12.73 -5.65
CA ALA A 185 -16.35 -12.33 -4.34
C ALA A 185 -15.41 -13.40 -3.75
N TRP A 186 -15.71 -14.69 -3.99
CA TRP A 186 -14.88 -15.78 -3.47
C TRP A 186 -13.51 -15.81 -4.15
N PHE A 187 -13.47 -15.71 -5.48
CA PHE A 187 -12.23 -15.72 -6.23
C PHE A 187 -11.39 -14.47 -5.96
N ILE A 188 -12.00 -13.29 -5.98
CA ILE A 188 -11.31 -12.01 -5.74
C ILE A 188 -10.81 -11.92 -4.30
N GLY A 189 -11.64 -12.30 -3.32
CA GLY A 189 -11.27 -12.30 -1.92
C GLY A 189 -10.13 -13.27 -1.63
N TYR A 190 -10.22 -14.51 -2.12
CA TYR A 190 -9.16 -15.51 -1.94
C TYR A 190 -7.86 -15.10 -2.63
N GLY A 191 -7.94 -14.66 -3.90
CA GLY A 191 -6.77 -14.20 -4.65
C GLY A 191 -6.09 -12.99 -4.01
N GLY A 192 -6.86 -12.02 -3.51
CA GLY A 192 -6.33 -10.86 -2.78
C GLY A 192 -5.56 -11.26 -1.53
N MET A 193 -6.12 -12.16 -0.71
CA MET A 193 -5.46 -12.64 0.51
C MET A 193 -4.18 -13.43 0.21
N LEU A 194 -4.13 -14.21 -0.89
CA LEU A 194 -2.92 -14.90 -1.31
C LEU A 194 -1.80 -13.92 -1.72
N ILE A 195 -2.14 -12.87 -2.47
CA ILE A 195 -1.15 -11.86 -2.90
C ILE A 195 -0.65 -11.05 -1.71
N GLU A 196 -1.52 -10.67 -0.78
CA GLU A 196 -1.12 -10.02 0.48
C GLU A 196 -0.22 -10.93 1.32
N GLY A 197 -0.57 -12.22 1.43
CA GLY A 197 0.26 -13.22 2.11
C GLY A 197 1.64 -13.37 1.48
N MET A 198 1.73 -13.37 0.15
CA MET A 198 3.00 -13.39 -0.58
C MET A 198 3.83 -12.12 -0.29
N LEU A 199 3.21 -10.94 -0.31
CA LEU A 199 3.88 -9.69 0.05
C LEU A 199 4.39 -9.72 1.50
N ALA A 200 3.60 -10.28 2.43
CA ALA A 200 4.01 -10.43 3.83
C ALA A 200 5.22 -11.36 3.98
N VAL A 201 5.28 -12.46 3.21
CA VAL A 201 6.45 -13.35 3.19
C VAL A 201 7.69 -12.63 2.64
N ILE A 202 7.55 -11.87 1.55
CA ILE A 202 8.64 -11.06 0.99
C ILE A 202 9.15 -10.06 2.03
N ALA A 203 8.25 -9.32 2.68
CA ALA A 203 8.61 -8.36 3.72
C ALA A 203 9.31 -9.03 4.91
N LEU A 204 8.90 -10.25 5.28
CA LEU A 204 9.54 -11.02 6.34
C LEU A 204 10.94 -11.50 5.94
N ILE A 205 11.14 -11.97 4.72
CA ILE A 205 12.47 -12.34 4.20
C ILE A 205 13.39 -11.12 4.20
N VAL A 206 12.89 -9.98 3.70
CA VAL A 206 13.62 -8.72 3.71
C VAL A 206 14.01 -8.36 5.14
N ALA A 207 13.05 -8.29 6.07
CA ALA A 207 13.34 -8.01 7.48
C ALA A 207 14.35 -8.98 8.11
N ALA A 208 14.29 -10.26 7.75
CA ALA A 208 15.18 -11.32 8.26
C ALA A 208 16.60 -11.29 7.69
N SER A 209 16.77 -10.67 6.52
CA SER A 209 18.08 -10.44 5.90
C SER A 209 18.84 -9.26 6.50
N LEU A 210 18.17 -8.34 7.20
CA LEU A 210 18.86 -7.25 7.88
C LEU A 210 19.59 -7.76 9.14
N THR A 211 20.74 -7.15 9.42
CA THR A 211 21.39 -7.30 10.72
C THR A 211 20.53 -6.68 11.82
N SER A 212 20.60 -7.25 13.03
CA SER A 212 19.86 -6.77 14.21
C SER A 212 20.09 -5.28 14.52
N GLU A 213 21.25 -4.75 14.15
CA GLU A 213 21.61 -3.33 14.32
C GLU A 213 20.86 -2.44 13.33
N ARG A 214 20.93 -2.74 12.01
CA ARG A 214 20.18 -1.98 10.99
C ARG A 214 18.68 -2.10 11.19
N PHE A 215 18.17 -3.28 11.55
CA PHE A 215 16.76 -3.48 11.83
C PHE A 215 16.25 -2.54 12.95
N ARG A 216 17.04 -2.37 14.02
CA ARG A 216 16.70 -1.45 15.13
C ARG A 216 16.86 0.01 14.76
N GLU A 217 17.80 0.35 13.89
CA GLU A 217 18.00 1.72 13.41
C GLU A 217 16.80 2.21 12.59
N TYR A 218 16.32 1.40 11.64
CA TYR A 218 15.17 1.75 10.80
C TYR A 218 13.83 1.75 11.55
N LEU A 219 13.69 0.96 12.62
CA LEU A 219 12.49 0.94 13.47
C LEU A 219 12.54 1.89 14.67
N GLY A 220 13.69 2.49 14.96
CA GLY A 220 13.86 3.46 16.04
C GLY A 220 13.24 4.83 15.72
N SER A 221 13.25 5.74 16.70
CA SER A 221 12.61 7.06 16.63
C SER A 221 13.15 7.99 15.52
N SER A 222 14.28 7.65 14.91
CA SER A 222 14.93 8.39 13.80
C SER A 222 14.88 7.63 12.47
N GLY A 223 14.40 6.38 12.48
CA GLY A 223 14.34 5.52 11.31
C GLY A 223 13.10 5.79 10.48
N GLY A 224 13.19 5.53 9.18
CA GLY A 224 12.09 5.81 8.24
C GLY A 224 10.85 4.94 8.38
N GLY A 225 10.80 4.13 9.44
CA GLY A 225 9.72 3.19 9.73
C GLY A 225 9.77 1.96 8.83
N PRO A 226 8.73 1.10 8.92
CA PRO A 226 8.67 -0.15 8.17
C PRO A 226 8.73 0.03 6.65
N ILE A 227 8.20 1.14 6.13
CA ILE A 227 8.18 1.45 4.69
C ILE A 227 9.60 1.71 4.18
N ALA A 228 10.38 2.53 4.90
CA ALA A 228 11.76 2.82 4.52
C ALA A 228 12.68 1.60 4.65
N LEU A 229 12.46 0.78 5.68
CA LEU A 229 13.18 -0.50 5.85
C LEU A 229 12.97 -1.41 4.64
N PHE A 230 11.72 -1.56 4.21
CA PHE A 230 11.38 -2.39 3.06
C PHE A 230 11.95 -1.85 1.75
N SER A 231 11.88 -0.53 1.54
CA SER A 231 12.38 0.08 0.30
C SER A 231 13.90 0.01 0.16
N GLU A 232 14.64 0.20 1.25
CA GLU A 232 16.10 0.17 1.23
C GLU A 232 16.61 -1.22 0.83
N CYS A 233 16.08 -2.27 1.46
CA CYS A 233 16.59 -3.62 1.26
C CYS A 233 16.13 -4.32 -0.01
N ILE A 234 15.06 -3.84 -0.64
CA ILE A 234 14.70 -4.27 -2.01
C ILE A 234 15.52 -3.51 -3.06
N GLY A 235 15.98 -2.29 -2.74
CA GLY A 235 16.76 -1.46 -3.66
C GLY A 235 18.27 -1.74 -3.66
N SER A 236 18.78 -2.49 -2.69
CA SER A 236 20.20 -2.86 -2.51
C SER A 236 20.57 -4.18 -3.19
#